data_AF-A0A920AJ70-F1
#
_entry.id   AF-A0A920AJ70-F1
#
_cell.length_a   1.000
_cell.length_b   1.000
_cell.length_c   1.000
_cell.angle_alpha   90.00
_cell.angle_beta   90.00
_cell.angle_gamma   90.00
#
_symmetry.space_group_name_H-M   'P 1'
#
loop_
_entity.id
_entity.type
_entity.pdbx_description
1 polymer ?
#
loop_
_entity_poly.entity_id
_entity_poly.type
_entity_poly.pdbx_seq_one_letter_code
_entity_poly.pdbx_strand_id
1 'polypeptide(L)'
;MYLDLAKARLTGNIKKISDNKPVPDDTMTKLLPEFFLKETKKLEPVINAQNCLKNLSKKSQIIVLTNIPYKDRESRVDALKRNNMNYPVITNSGLKGPVVSKICEKMRAPVFFIDDLGQNLESVKKEYKKAICIHFLQDKRLEKLMMTPPNIKHRLTNWLEVENLINQEILLYENKK
;
A
#
# COMPACT_ATOMS: atom_id res chain seq x y z
N MET A 1 17.35 -4.53 18.05
CA MET A 1 16.01 -5.16 17.92
C MET A 1 15.91 -5.77 16.54
N TYR A 2 15.05 -6.76 16.35
CA TYR A 2 14.80 -7.33 15.03
C TYR A 2 13.29 -7.58 14.83
N LEU A 3 12.86 -7.64 13.57
CA LEU A 3 11.48 -7.98 13.21
C LEU A 3 11.36 -9.49 13.01
N ASP A 4 10.59 -10.15 13.87
CA ASP A 4 10.20 -11.54 13.70
C ASP A 4 9.02 -11.63 12.72
N LEU A 5 9.23 -12.32 11.60
CA LEU A 5 8.23 -12.53 10.56
C LEU A 5 7.48 -13.86 10.76
N ALA A 6 7.31 -14.35 11.99
CA ALA A 6 6.41 -15.47 12.25
C ALA A 6 4.92 -15.14 12.00
N LYS A 7 4.54 -13.86 12.10
CA LYS A 7 3.18 -13.35 11.84
C LYS A 7 3.26 -12.01 11.09
N ALA A 8 2.27 -11.69 10.26
CA ALA A 8 2.24 -10.42 9.53
C ALA A 8 1.67 -9.26 10.37
N ARG A 9 2.39 -8.88 11.44
CA ARG A 9 2.07 -7.74 12.31
C ARG A 9 3.35 -7.13 12.88
N LEU A 10 3.29 -5.86 13.30
CA LEU A 10 4.42 -5.19 13.96
C LEU A 10 4.39 -5.40 15.48
N THR A 11 3.25 -5.10 16.12
CA THR A 11 3.08 -5.27 17.57
C THR A 11 3.22 -6.74 17.97
N GLY A 12 4.05 -6.99 18.98
CA GLY A 12 4.39 -8.34 19.45
C GLY A 12 5.40 -9.10 18.57
N ASN A 13 5.86 -8.53 17.45
CA ASN A 13 6.80 -9.15 16.52
C ASN A 13 8.15 -8.43 16.46
N ILE A 14 8.26 -7.22 17.01
CA ILE A 14 9.57 -6.60 17.24
C ILE A 14 10.16 -7.18 18.53
N LYS A 15 11.33 -7.83 18.42
CA LYS A 15 11.99 -8.52 19.54
C LYS A 15 13.36 -7.93 19.85
N LYS A 16 13.76 -8.01 21.12
CA LYS A 16 15.13 -7.67 21.55
C LYS A 16 16.10 -8.76 21.08
N ILE A 17 17.28 -8.35 20.62
CA ILE A 17 18.32 -9.30 20.16
C ILE A 17 18.92 -10.04 21.36
N SER A 18 19.02 -9.38 22.50
CA SER A 18 19.68 -9.89 23.71
C SER A 18 19.01 -11.12 24.32
N ASP A 19 17.66 -11.17 24.32
CA ASP A 19 16.89 -12.18 25.05
C ASP A 19 15.70 -12.74 24.27
N ASN A 20 15.56 -12.34 23.00
CA ASN A 20 14.48 -12.76 22.11
C ASN A 20 13.05 -12.41 22.58
N LYS A 21 12.90 -11.56 23.61
CA LYS A 21 11.58 -11.18 24.12
C LYS A 21 10.93 -10.10 23.25
N PRO A 22 9.59 -10.13 23.06
CA PRO A 22 8.87 -9.03 22.43
C PRO A 22 9.12 -7.71 23.15
N VAL A 23 9.23 -6.64 22.38
CA VAL A 23 9.27 -5.29 22.91
C VAL A 23 7.88 -4.94 23.47
N PRO A 24 7.79 -4.38 24.69
CA PRO A 24 6.52 -3.96 25.28
C PRO A 24 5.74 -2.96 24.41
N ASP A 25 4.41 -3.00 24.49
CA ASP A 25 3.52 -2.20 23.65
C ASP A 25 3.68 -0.68 23.88
N ASP A 26 3.94 -0.27 25.12
CA ASP A 26 4.24 1.14 25.47
C ASP A 26 5.52 1.66 24.79
N THR A 27 6.48 0.77 24.57
CA THR A 27 7.73 1.07 23.87
C THR A 27 7.47 1.23 22.37
N MET A 28 6.52 0.48 21.80
CA MET A 28 6.09 0.64 20.41
C MET A 28 5.49 2.02 20.13
N THR A 29 4.82 2.62 21.11
CA THR A 29 4.28 3.99 21.02
C THR A 29 5.38 5.03 20.79
N LYS A 30 6.61 4.78 21.25
CA LYS A 30 7.78 5.65 21.00
C LYS A 30 8.55 5.25 19.74
N LEU A 31 8.75 3.95 19.53
CA LEU A 31 9.57 3.43 18.44
C LEU A 31 8.98 3.71 17.06
N LEU A 32 7.66 3.56 16.88
CA LEU A 32 7.04 3.77 15.57
C LEU A 32 7.14 5.23 15.08
N PRO A 33 6.81 6.25 15.90
CA PRO A 33 7.02 7.64 15.51
C PRO A 33 8.48 7.96 15.16
N GLU A 34 9.45 7.46 15.92
CA GLU A 34 10.87 7.66 15.61
C GLU A 34 11.29 6.97 14.30
N PHE A 35 10.77 5.76 14.05
CA PHE A 35 11.02 5.03 12.81
C PHE A 35 10.49 5.80 11.60
N PHE A 36 9.25 6.29 11.65
CA PHE A 36 8.70 7.11 10.56
C PHE A 36 9.53 8.37 10.33
N LEU A 37 9.89 9.08 11.41
CA LEU A 37 10.71 10.29 11.32
C LEU A 37 12.07 10.02 10.63
N LYS A 38 12.73 8.91 10.96
CA LYS A 38 14.07 8.58 10.46
C LYS A 38 14.07 7.96 9.06
N GLU A 39 13.07 7.14 8.73
CA GLU A 39 13.11 6.25 7.57
C GLU A 39 12.15 6.64 6.44
N THR A 40 11.07 7.37 6.70
CA THR A 40 10.06 7.69 5.66
C THR A 40 10.66 8.41 4.45
N LYS A 41 11.61 9.33 4.65
CA LYS A 41 12.27 10.07 3.56
C LYS A 41 13.23 9.21 2.72
N LYS A 42 13.69 8.09 3.28
CA LYS A 42 14.68 7.17 2.68
C LYS A 42 14.04 6.00 1.94
N LEU A 43 12.71 5.87 1.95
CA LEU A 43 12.03 4.76 1.28
C LEU A 43 12.35 4.75 -0.23
N GLU A 44 12.81 3.60 -0.70
CA GLU A 44 13.08 3.33 -2.10
C GLU A 44 11.87 2.66 -2.77
N PRO A 45 11.63 2.89 -4.07
CA PRO A 45 10.60 2.18 -4.82
C PRO A 45 10.90 0.69 -4.89
N VAL A 46 9.83 -0.11 -4.89
CA VAL A 46 9.92 -1.51 -5.29
C VAL A 46 10.35 -1.60 -6.75
N ILE A 47 11.06 -2.67 -7.11
CA ILE A 47 11.51 -2.95 -8.48
C ILE A 47 10.35 -2.72 -9.47
N ASN A 48 10.64 -1.98 -10.55
CA ASN A 48 9.73 -1.58 -11.62
C ASN A 48 8.58 -0.63 -11.23
N ALA A 49 8.36 -0.32 -9.94
CA ALA A 49 7.25 0.53 -9.50
C ALA A 49 7.25 1.90 -10.18
N GLN A 50 8.40 2.57 -10.21
CA GLN A 50 8.55 3.90 -10.80
C GLN A 50 8.18 3.90 -12.29
N ASN A 51 8.73 2.96 -13.07
CA ASN A 51 8.49 2.90 -14.52
C ASN A 51 7.04 2.51 -14.84
N CYS A 52 6.48 1.53 -14.12
CA CYS A 52 5.10 1.08 -14.31
C CYS A 52 4.12 2.20 -13.98
N LEU A 53 4.27 2.86 -12.82
CA LEU A 53 3.39 3.98 -12.44
C LEU A 53 3.56 5.18 -13.38
N LYS A 54 4.77 5.47 -13.88
CA LYS A 54 4.99 6.50 -14.91
C LYS A 54 4.20 6.18 -16.18
N ASN A 55 4.21 4.94 -16.65
CA ASN A 55 3.43 4.55 -17.82
C ASN A 55 1.93 4.60 -17.57
N LEU A 56 1.47 4.04 -16.45
CA LEU A 56 0.06 4.07 -16.05
C LEU A 56 -0.46 5.50 -15.91
N SER A 57 0.35 6.44 -15.42
CA SER A 57 -0.04 7.84 -15.25
C SER A 57 -0.40 8.56 -16.56
N LYS A 58 -0.01 8.00 -17.72
CA LYS A 58 -0.41 8.53 -19.04
C LYS A 58 -1.91 8.31 -19.32
N LYS A 59 -2.52 7.34 -18.66
CA LYS A 59 -3.92 6.92 -18.88
C LYS A 59 -4.77 6.91 -17.60
N SER A 60 -4.15 7.15 -16.45
CA SER A 60 -4.81 7.04 -15.13
C SER A 60 -4.32 8.12 -14.18
N GLN A 61 -5.20 8.51 -13.25
CA GLN A 61 -4.82 9.34 -12.12
C GLN A 61 -4.29 8.45 -11.00
N ILE A 62 -3.18 8.85 -10.37
CA ILE A 62 -2.51 8.08 -9.32
C ILE A 62 -2.51 8.89 -8.04
N ILE A 63 -2.94 8.26 -6.94
CA ILE A 63 -2.93 8.83 -5.59
C ILE A 63 -2.22 7.84 -4.66
N VAL A 64 -1.33 8.34 -3.82
CA VAL A 64 -0.70 7.54 -2.75
C VAL A 64 -1.49 7.74 -1.45
N LEU A 65 -2.25 6.73 -1.05
CA LEU A 65 -2.96 6.66 0.23
C LEU A 65 -2.17 5.84 1.25
N THR A 66 -1.68 6.47 2.31
CA THR A 66 -0.72 5.85 3.24
C THR A 66 -1.11 6.04 4.71
N ASN A 67 -0.90 5.00 5.53
CA ASN A 67 -1.12 5.06 6.97
C ASN A 67 0.16 5.51 7.71
N ILE A 68 0.69 6.68 7.36
CA ILE A 68 1.72 7.36 8.15
C ILE A 68 1.07 8.49 8.96
N PRO A 69 1.69 8.92 10.07
CA PRO A 69 1.22 10.10 10.79
C PRO A 69 1.18 11.34 9.89
N TYR A 70 0.18 12.20 10.07
CA TYR A 70 0.01 13.41 9.27
C TYR A 70 1.25 14.31 9.27
N LYS A 71 1.91 14.45 10.42
CA LYS A 71 3.16 15.23 10.57
C LYS A 71 4.30 14.76 9.66
N ASP A 72 4.29 13.50 9.23
CA ASP A 72 5.33 12.88 8.40
C ASP A 72 4.97 12.90 6.90
N ARG A 73 3.85 13.54 6.52
CA ARG A 73 3.36 13.63 5.14
C ARG A 73 4.42 14.22 4.19
N GLU A 74 5.04 15.33 4.56
CA GLU A 74 6.03 15.99 3.70
C GLU A 74 7.26 15.11 3.47
N SER A 75 7.71 14.37 4.50
CA SER A 75 8.79 13.38 4.34
C SER A 75 8.44 12.31 3.30
N ARG A 76 7.17 11.88 3.24
CA ARG A 76 6.72 10.90 2.25
C ARG A 76 6.63 11.50 0.84
N VAL A 77 6.16 12.75 0.74
CA VAL A 77 6.14 13.51 -0.52
C VAL A 77 7.58 13.67 -1.05
N ASP A 78 8.53 14.03 -0.20
CA ASP A 78 9.94 14.17 -0.56
C ASP A 78 10.55 12.84 -1.03
N ALA A 79 10.27 11.73 -0.34
CA ALA A 79 10.74 10.41 -0.74
C ALA A 79 10.26 10.04 -2.14
N LEU A 80 8.99 10.31 -2.43
CA LEU A 80 8.39 10.06 -3.74
C LEU A 80 8.99 10.97 -4.82
N LYS A 81 9.15 12.28 -4.54
CA LYS A 81 9.74 13.25 -5.47
C LYS A 81 11.17 12.88 -5.84
N ARG A 82 12.00 12.51 -4.85
CA ARG A 82 13.38 12.04 -5.06
C ARG A 82 13.46 10.84 -6.03
N ASN A 83 12.41 10.05 -6.09
CA ASN A 83 12.28 8.87 -6.95
C ASN A 83 11.44 9.12 -8.22
N ASN A 84 11.20 10.38 -8.59
CA ASN A 84 10.38 10.79 -9.74
C ASN A 84 8.94 10.24 -9.73
N MET A 85 8.36 10.04 -8.55
CA MET A 85 6.99 9.56 -8.33
C MET A 85 6.11 10.66 -7.73
N ASN A 86 6.10 11.86 -8.33
CA ASN A 86 5.45 13.06 -7.79
C ASN A 86 3.91 13.01 -7.84
N TYR A 87 3.32 12.05 -7.15
CA TYR A 87 1.88 11.82 -7.06
C TYR A 87 1.30 12.46 -5.78
N PRO A 88 0.03 12.89 -5.78
CA PRO A 88 -0.65 13.36 -4.58
C PRO A 88 -0.59 12.33 -3.44
N VAL A 89 -0.24 12.80 -2.23
CA VAL A 89 -0.18 11.98 -1.01
C VAL A 89 -1.32 12.35 -0.06
N ILE A 90 -2.06 11.33 0.36
CA ILE A 90 -3.09 11.40 1.39
C ILE A 90 -2.66 10.49 2.54
N THR A 91 -2.54 11.07 3.74
CA THR A 91 -2.31 10.31 4.97
C THR A 91 -3.65 9.84 5.56
N ASN A 92 -3.66 8.65 6.13
CA ASN A 92 -4.84 8.03 6.72
C ASN A 92 -4.50 7.36 8.06
N SER A 93 -5.52 7.03 8.84
CA SER A 93 -5.38 6.19 10.04
C SER A 93 -6.49 5.14 10.03
N GLY A 94 -6.14 3.91 10.41
CA GLY A 94 -7.07 2.77 10.34
C GLY A 94 -7.28 2.24 8.92
N LEU A 95 -8.47 1.72 8.66
CA LEU A 95 -8.82 1.11 7.37
C LEU A 95 -8.95 2.16 6.25
N LYS A 96 -8.66 1.76 5.01
CA LYS A 96 -8.61 2.67 3.86
C LYS A 96 -9.93 2.81 3.10
N GLY A 97 -10.89 1.91 3.32
CA GLY A 97 -12.18 1.89 2.61
C GLY A 97 -12.95 3.20 2.63
N PRO A 98 -13.17 3.83 3.81
CA PRO A 98 -13.95 5.08 3.88
C PRO A 98 -13.32 6.21 3.06
N VAL A 99 -11.99 6.35 3.11
CA VAL A 99 -11.26 7.37 2.33
C VAL A 99 -11.34 7.09 0.83
N VAL A 100 -11.16 5.83 0.42
CA VAL A 100 -11.28 5.45 -1.00
C VAL A 100 -12.70 5.71 -1.51
N SER A 101 -13.73 5.34 -0.76
CA SER A 101 -15.12 5.60 -1.13
C SER A 101 -15.38 7.10 -1.32
N LYS A 102 -14.83 7.94 -0.43
CA LYS A 102 -14.98 9.40 -0.55
C LYS A 102 -14.25 9.98 -1.75
N ILE A 103 -13.01 9.54 -2.02
CA ILE A 103 -12.25 9.97 -3.21
C ILE A 103 -12.98 9.58 -4.49
N CYS A 104 -13.57 8.38 -4.51
CA CYS A 104 -14.16 7.78 -5.71
C CYS A 104 -15.65 8.06 -5.89
N GLU A 105 -16.28 8.85 -5.01
CA GLU A 105 -17.73 9.09 -4.96
C GLU A 105 -18.34 9.48 -6.32
N LYS A 106 -17.61 10.29 -7.11
CA LYS A 106 -18.05 10.78 -8.44
C LYS A 106 -17.32 10.12 -9.61
N MET A 107 -16.49 9.10 -9.35
CA MET A 107 -15.69 8.46 -10.39
C MET A 107 -16.55 7.49 -11.22
N ARG A 108 -16.45 7.62 -12.54
CA ARG A 108 -17.11 6.71 -13.51
C ARG A 108 -16.13 5.77 -14.19
N ALA A 109 -14.85 6.12 -14.21
CA ALA A 109 -13.78 5.26 -14.72
C ALA A 109 -13.50 4.10 -13.74
N PRO A 110 -12.89 3.00 -14.22
CA PRO A 110 -12.40 1.94 -13.36
C PRO A 110 -11.46 2.50 -12.28
N VAL A 111 -11.60 1.98 -11.06
CA VAL A 111 -10.75 2.34 -9.92
C VAL A 111 -9.95 1.11 -9.53
N PHE A 112 -8.64 1.26 -9.42
CA PHE A 112 -7.74 0.21 -8.97
C PHE A 112 -7.21 0.56 -7.59
N PHE A 113 -7.27 -0.40 -6.67
CA PHE A 113 -6.73 -0.24 -5.32
C PHE A 113 -5.69 -1.33 -5.06
N ILE A 114 -4.46 -0.91 -4.79
CA ILE A 114 -3.29 -1.77 -4.64
C ILE A 114 -2.79 -1.65 -3.21
N ASP A 115 -2.76 -2.76 -2.47
CA ASP A 115 -2.32 -2.79 -1.08
C ASP A 115 -1.79 -4.18 -0.74
N ASP A 116 -0.87 -4.24 0.21
CA ASP A 116 -0.31 -5.47 0.74
C ASP A 116 -1.13 -6.04 1.91
N LEU A 117 -1.98 -5.24 2.55
CA LEU A 117 -2.77 -5.68 3.70
C LEU A 117 -4.18 -6.10 3.29
N GLY A 118 -4.50 -7.38 3.49
CA GLY A 118 -5.82 -7.96 3.23
C GLY A 118 -6.99 -7.16 3.81
N GLN A 119 -6.88 -6.72 5.07
CA GLN A 119 -7.90 -5.90 5.75
C GLN A 119 -8.20 -4.57 5.04
N ASN A 120 -7.20 -3.94 4.41
CA ASN A 120 -7.41 -2.71 3.64
C ASN A 120 -8.19 -3.02 2.36
N LEU A 121 -7.86 -4.12 1.69
CA LEU A 121 -8.54 -4.58 0.48
C LEU A 121 -10.01 -4.92 0.77
N GLU A 122 -10.27 -5.65 1.86
CA GLU A 122 -11.65 -5.97 2.30
C GLU A 122 -12.43 -4.71 2.64
N SER A 123 -11.81 -3.77 3.36
CA SER A 123 -12.44 -2.49 3.68
C SER A 123 -12.79 -1.71 2.41
N VAL A 124 -11.87 -1.63 1.44
CA VAL A 124 -12.16 -0.97 0.17
C VAL A 124 -13.24 -1.69 -0.62
N LYS A 125 -13.22 -3.02 -0.68
CA LYS A 125 -14.29 -3.79 -1.32
C LYS A 125 -15.65 -3.60 -0.67
N LYS A 126 -15.70 -3.46 0.65
CA LYS A 126 -16.93 -3.18 1.40
C LYS A 126 -17.47 -1.78 1.09
N GLU A 127 -16.62 -0.76 1.20
CA GLU A 127 -17.04 0.66 1.11
C GLU A 127 -17.16 1.16 -0.34
N TYR A 128 -16.46 0.53 -1.29
CA TYR A 128 -16.51 0.86 -2.72
C TYR A 128 -16.38 -0.40 -3.58
N LYS A 129 -17.50 -1.13 -3.73
CA LYS A 129 -17.58 -2.44 -4.41
C LYS A 129 -17.01 -2.47 -5.83
N LYS A 130 -17.05 -1.33 -6.54
CA LYS A 130 -16.58 -1.18 -7.92
C LYS A 130 -15.06 -1.19 -8.06
N ALA A 131 -14.29 -0.97 -6.99
CA ALA A 131 -12.82 -0.99 -7.07
C ALA A 131 -12.31 -2.39 -7.46
N ILE A 132 -11.39 -2.44 -8.41
CA ILE A 132 -10.59 -3.62 -8.71
C ILE A 132 -9.43 -3.62 -7.70
N CYS A 133 -9.52 -4.51 -6.72
CA CYS A 133 -8.54 -4.61 -5.64
C CYS A 133 -7.46 -5.63 -6.02
N ILE A 134 -6.20 -5.23 -5.85
CA ILE A 134 -5.01 -6.03 -6.17
C ILE A 134 -4.23 -6.21 -4.88
N HIS A 135 -4.16 -7.46 -4.41
CA HIS A 135 -3.31 -7.84 -3.28
C HIS A 135 -1.86 -7.93 -3.76
N PHE A 136 -1.05 -6.95 -3.39
CA PHE A 136 0.31 -6.81 -3.89
C PHE A 136 1.34 -7.24 -2.85
N LEU A 137 2.02 -8.36 -3.08
CA LEU A 137 2.96 -8.96 -2.13
C LEU A 137 4.31 -9.19 -2.80
N GLN A 138 5.16 -8.15 -2.86
CA GLN A 138 6.46 -8.28 -3.50
C GLN A 138 7.52 -8.96 -2.59
N ASP A 139 7.41 -8.80 -1.27
CA ASP A 139 8.34 -9.45 -0.34
C ASP A 139 7.95 -10.92 -0.15
N LYS A 140 8.77 -11.84 -0.67
CA LYS A 140 8.55 -13.29 -0.57
C LYS A 140 8.37 -13.80 0.86
N ARG A 141 8.90 -13.10 1.87
CA ARG A 141 8.73 -13.46 3.28
C ARG A 141 7.31 -13.16 3.73
N LEU A 142 6.80 -11.98 3.38
CA LEU A 142 5.42 -11.58 3.68
C LEU A 142 4.41 -12.36 2.84
N GLU A 143 4.74 -12.66 1.59
CA GLU A 143 3.91 -13.44 0.69
C GLU A 143 3.48 -14.78 1.31
N LYS A 144 4.39 -15.48 1.98
CA LYS A 144 4.11 -16.77 2.64
C LYS A 144 3.19 -16.66 3.86
N LEU A 145 3.12 -15.48 4.47
CA LEU A 145 2.38 -15.25 5.71
C LEU A 145 1.00 -14.65 5.45
N MET A 146 0.86 -13.93 4.33
CA MET A 146 -0.33 -13.16 4.01
C MET A 146 -1.31 -13.98 3.19
N MET A 147 -2.48 -14.22 3.77
CA MET A 147 -3.60 -14.81 3.05
C MET A 147 -4.32 -13.74 2.24
N THR A 148 -4.69 -14.09 1.01
CA THR A 148 -5.55 -13.21 0.20
C THR A 148 -6.99 -13.39 0.63
N PRO A 149 -7.72 -12.31 0.93
CA PRO A 149 -9.13 -12.44 1.30
C PRO A 149 -9.95 -13.09 0.16
N PRO A 150 -10.94 -13.96 0.44
CA PRO A 150 -11.64 -14.73 -0.59
C PRO A 150 -12.35 -13.89 -1.66
N ASN A 151 -12.73 -12.65 -1.32
CA ASN A 151 -13.40 -11.71 -2.23
C ASN A 151 -12.42 -10.89 -3.10
N ILE A 152 -11.11 -11.10 -2.97
CA ILE A 152 -10.07 -10.44 -3.76
C ILE A 152 -9.54 -11.41 -4.81
N LYS A 153 -9.77 -11.08 -6.08
CA LYS A 153 -9.47 -11.97 -7.21
C LYS A 153 -8.04 -11.88 -7.72
N HIS A 154 -7.35 -10.77 -7.45
CA HIS A 154 -6.02 -10.51 -7.99
C HIS A 154 -5.00 -10.50 -6.86
N ARG A 155 -4.05 -11.44 -6.92
CA ARG A 155 -2.87 -11.49 -6.07
C ARG A 155 -1.65 -11.48 -6.97
N LEU A 156 -0.86 -10.41 -6.92
CA LEU A 156 0.28 -10.19 -7.80
C LEU A 156 1.53 -9.85 -6.96
N THR A 157 2.71 -10.17 -7.49
CA THR A 157 3.98 -10.03 -6.74
C THR A 157 4.97 -9.08 -7.40
N ASN A 158 4.68 -8.62 -8.62
CA ASN A 158 5.52 -7.66 -9.33
C ASN A 158 4.70 -6.61 -10.09
N TRP A 159 5.34 -5.46 -10.34
CA TRP A 159 4.66 -4.31 -10.94
C TRP A 159 4.35 -4.46 -12.43
N LEU A 160 5.07 -5.32 -13.16
CA LEU A 160 4.80 -5.56 -14.58
C LEU A 160 3.44 -6.25 -14.77
N GLU A 161 3.13 -7.24 -13.93
CA GLU A 161 1.81 -7.88 -13.91
C GLU A 161 0.70 -6.90 -13.50
N VAL A 162 0.96 -6.03 -12.52
CA VAL A 162 0.02 -4.99 -12.10
C VAL A 162 -0.28 -4.04 -13.25
N GLU A 163 0.75 -3.55 -13.94
CA GLU A 163 0.60 -2.68 -15.12
C GLU A 163 -0.18 -3.37 -16.24
N ASN A 164 0.14 -4.64 -16.54
CA ASN A 164 -0.56 -5.40 -17.57
C ASN A 164 -2.06 -5.55 -17.24
N LEU A 165 -2.40 -5.95 -16.01
CA LEU A 165 -3.79 -6.08 -15.57
C LEU A 165 -4.54 -4.75 -15.70
N ILE A 166 -3.96 -3.65 -15.23
CA ILE A 166 -4.59 -2.33 -15.29
C ILE A 166 -4.82 -1.90 -16.74
N ASN A 167 -3.83 -2.08 -17.63
CA ASN A 167 -3.98 -1.73 -19.04
C ASN A 167 -5.06 -2.56 -19.74
N GLN A 168 -5.17 -3.85 -19.42
CA GLN A 168 -6.23 -4.71 -19.96
C GLN A 168 -7.62 -4.22 -19.52
N GLU A 169 -7.80 -3.91 -18.24
CA GLU A 169 -9.07 -3.41 -17.70
C GLU A 169 -9.44 -2.02 -18.24
N ILE A 170 -8.46 -1.13 -18.44
CA ILE A 170 -8.68 0.16 -19.10
C ILE A 170 -9.16 -0.05 -20.54
N LEU A 171 -8.49 -0.91 -21.31
CA LEU A 171 -8.89 -1.20 -22.71
C LEU A 171 -10.30 -1.79 -22.79
N LEU A 172 -10.64 -2.73 -21.91
CA LEU A 172 -11.98 -3.31 -21.83
C LEU A 172 -13.05 -2.26 -21.50
N TYR A 173 -12.74 -1.30 -20.66
CA TYR A 173 -13.64 -0.20 -20.33
C TYR A 173 -13.80 0.79 -21.49
N GLU A 174 -12.73 1.12 -22.20
CA GLU A 174 -12.76 1.98 -23.38
C GLU A 174 -13.58 1.36 -24.52
N ASN A 175 -13.45 0.06 -24.76
CA ASN A 175 -14.20 -0.65 -25.80
C ASN A 175 -15.72 -0.81 -25.51
N LYS A 176 -16.14 -0.56 -24.27
CA LYS A 176 -17.56 -0.63 -23.85
C LYS A 176 -18.27 0.71 -23.90
N LYS A 177 -17.55 1.81 -24.13
CA LYS A 177 -18.11 3.15 -24.32
C LYS A 177 -18.51 3.35 -25.77
#